data_AF-A0A0E3WQ79-F1
#
_entry.id   AF-A0A0E3WQ79-F1
#
_cell.length_a   1.000
_cell.length_b   1.000
_cell.length_c   1.000
_cell.angle_alpha   90.00
_cell.angle_beta   90.00
_cell.angle_gamma   90.00
#
_symmetry.space_group_name_H-M   'P 1'
#
loop_
_entity.id
_entity.type
_entity.pdbx_description
1 polymer ?
#
loop_
_entity_poly.entity_id
_entity_poly.type
_entity_poly.pdbx_seq_one_letter_code
_entity_poly.pdbx_strand_id
1 'polypeptide(L)'
;MPKSVHRATVYPVRRSARLRPGKTLPVKPGPAPIHSIETYDFPEERSYFFDTNIWLYIYGPIGWPDQKSAVYSRALREIRNSNGTIYINCMIISEFINAFSRIEFKQQTTHSRYKDFRNSIGFRPVAEDIASNVKKILRNTLACDNDLKVIDLPEIMSFFEQGKYDFNDLVFAEICRSGEMVFVTHDKDFSELGVEILTANEKLLRR
;
A
#
# COMPACT_ATOMS: atom_id res chain seq x y z
N MET A 1 27.80 -16.63 -25.77
CA MET A 1 27.04 -15.96 -24.70
C MET A 1 27.14 -16.82 -23.44
N PRO A 2 27.54 -16.27 -22.27
CA PRO A 2 27.55 -17.05 -21.04
C PRO A 2 26.10 -17.34 -20.64
N LYS A 3 25.78 -18.61 -20.38
CA LYS A 3 24.46 -19.00 -19.84
C LYS A 3 24.35 -18.42 -18.43
N SER A 4 23.47 -17.43 -18.24
CA SER A 4 23.05 -16.98 -16.91
C SER A 4 22.46 -18.17 -16.16
N VAL A 5 23.13 -18.61 -15.10
CA VAL A 5 22.59 -19.62 -14.18
C VAL A 5 21.67 -18.90 -13.21
N HIS A 6 20.36 -18.96 -13.45
CA HIS A 6 19.37 -18.44 -12.50
C HIS A 6 19.42 -19.26 -11.20
N ARG A 7 20.04 -18.72 -10.15
CA ARG A 7 19.95 -19.27 -8.80
C ARG A 7 18.61 -18.86 -8.19
N ALA A 8 17.66 -19.80 -8.14
CA ALA A 8 16.39 -19.61 -7.44
C ALA A 8 16.63 -19.49 -5.92
N THR A 9 15.98 -18.52 -5.27
CA THR A 9 15.88 -18.50 -3.81
C THR A 9 14.86 -19.55 -3.40
N VAL A 10 15.34 -20.61 -2.74
CA VAL A 10 14.47 -21.62 -2.13
C VAL A 10 14.28 -21.22 -0.68
N TYR A 11 13.09 -20.71 -0.34
CA TYR A 11 12.73 -20.54 1.07
C TYR A 11 12.65 -21.93 1.70
N PRO A 12 13.35 -22.20 2.80
CA PRO A 12 13.22 -23.45 3.52
C PRO A 12 11.84 -23.47 4.19
N VAL A 13 10.81 -23.85 3.45
CA VAL A 13 9.48 -24.12 4.00
C VAL A 13 9.65 -25.39 4.82
N ARG A 14 10.00 -25.24 6.10
CA ARG A 14 9.88 -26.35 7.04
C ARG A 14 8.42 -26.78 6.96
N ARG A 15 8.14 -28.03 6.52
CA ARG A 15 6.80 -28.63 6.63
C ARG A 15 6.29 -28.21 7.99
N SER A 16 5.18 -27.48 8.04
CA SER A 16 4.55 -27.06 9.29
C SER A 16 4.35 -28.33 10.12
N ALA A 17 5.28 -28.58 11.04
CA ALA A 17 5.08 -29.56 12.07
C ALA A 17 3.92 -28.94 12.85
N ARG A 18 2.72 -29.54 12.71
CA ARG A 18 1.50 -29.24 13.47
C ARG A 18 1.85 -28.38 14.66
N LEU A 19 1.48 -27.10 14.63
CA LEU A 19 1.71 -26.08 15.65
C LEU A 19 2.34 -26.69 16.90
N ARG A 20 3.68 -26.77 16.94
CA ARG A 20 4.36 -27.30 18.13
C ARG A 20 3.98 -26.34 19.25
N PRO A 21 3.36 -26.82 20.35
CA PRO A 21 3.10 -25.95 21.49
C PRO A 21 4.46 -25.43 21.97
N GLY A 22 4.67 -24.11 21.89
CA GLY A 22 5.90 -23.47 22.35
C GLY A 22 6.75 -22.74 21.29
N LYS A 23 6.31 -22.59 20.04
CA LYS A 23 6.94 -21.58 19.17
C LYS A 23 6.48 -20.20 19.64
N THR A 24 7.39 -19.41 20.21
CA THR A 24 7.11 -18.01 20.55
C THR A 24 6.74 -17.27 19.27
N LEU A 25 5.57 -16.64 19.26
CA LEU A 25 5.15 -15.77 18.16
C LEU A 25 6.19 -14.64 17.99
N PRO A 26 6.35 -14.11 16.77
CA PRO A 26 7.15 -12.90 16.57
C PRO A 26 6.68 -11.80 17.54
N VAL A 27 7.64 -11.10 18.12
CA VAL A 27 7.34 -10.00 19.03
C VAL A 27 6.70 -8.88 18.20
N LYS A 28 5.54 -8.39 18.62
CA LYS A 28 4.86 -7.26 17.98
C LYS A 28 5.86 -6.09 17.89
N PRO A 29 6.02 -5.44 16.72
CA PRO A 29 6.84 -4.24 16.61
C PRO A 29 6.44 -3.21 17.67
N GLY A 30 7.43 -2.49 18.21
CA GLY A 30 7.18 -1.42 19.20
C GLY A 30 6.28 -0.31 18.64
N PRO A 31 5.66 0.51 19.51
CA PRO A 31 4.83 1.62 19.05
C PRO A 31 5.68 2.61 18.23
N ALA A 32 5.23 2.92 17.02
CA ALA A 32 5.84 3.92 16.14
C ALA A 32 5.01 5.22 16.16
N PRO A 33 5.63 6.37 15.84
CA PRO A 33 4.96 7.66 15.86
C PRO A 33 3.77 7.72 14.87
N ILE A 34 2.71 8.41 15.26
CA ILE A 34 1.56 8.71 14.39
C ILE A 34 1.40 10.22 14.34
N HIS A 35 1.47 10.78 13.13
CA HIS A 35 1.42 12.20 12.86
C HIS A 35 0.11 12.59 12.19
N SER A 36 -0.43 13.74 12.59
CA SER A 36 -1.55 14.38 11.88
C SER A 36 -1.04 15.14 10.66
N ILE A 37 -1.65 14.92 9.50
CA ILE A 37 -1.36 15.71 8.27
C ILE A 37 -1.60 17.20 8.47
N GLU A 38 -2.48 17.57 9.40
CA GLU A 38 -2.80 18.98 9.64
C GLU A 38 -1.65 19.74 10.26
N THR A 39 -0.86 19.08 11.13
CA THR A 39 0.19 19.68 11.94
C THR A 39 1.59 19.16 11.60
N TYR A 40 1.71 18.26 10.63
CA TYR A 40 3.00 17.74 10.20
C TYR A 40 3.82 18.84 9.52
N ASP A 41 5.11 18.90 9.83
CA ASP A 41 6.05 19.92 9.37
C ASP A 41 6.64 19.61 7.99
N PHE A 42 6.42 18.39 7.48
CA PHE A 42 6.90 17.94 6.17
C PHE A 42 8.41 18.16 5.98
N PRO A 43 9.24 17.51 6.81
CA PRO A 43 10.68 17.75 6.83
C PRO A 43 11.30 17.47 5.46
N GLU A 44 12.34 18.22 5.12
CA GLU A 44 13.04 18.09 3.85
C GLU A 44 13.67 16.70 3.69
N GLU A 45 13.74 16.22 2.44
CA GLU A 45 14.38 14.96 2.07
C GLU A 45 13.79 13.69 2.73
N ARG A 46 12.63 13.82 3.38
CA ARG A 46 11.94 12.69 4.03
C ARG A 46 11.38 11.72 2.99
N SER A 47 11.39 10.43 3.33
CA SER A 47 10.87 9.35 2.49
C SER A 47 9.46 8.95 2.93
N TYR A 48 8.55 8.81 1.96
CA TYR A 48 7.15 8.48 2.19
C TYR A 48 6.73 7.29 1.35
N PHE A 49 5.82 6.47 1.87
CA PHE A 49 5.20 5.37 1.13
C PHE A 49 3.68 5.49 1.27
N PHE A 50 2.97 5.64 0.15
CA PHE A 50 1.54 5.90 0.17
C PHE A 50 0.75 4.60 -0.01
N ASP A 51 -0.20 4.39 0.89
CA ASP A 51 -1.22 3.36 0.78
C ASP A 51 -2.12 3.58 -0.45
N THR A 52 -2.69 2.50 -0.96
CA THR A 52 -3.70 2.50 -2.03
C THR A 52 -4.88 3.41 -1.71
N ASN A 53 -5.38 3.41 -0.46
CA ASN A 53 -6.51 4.27 -0.08
C ASN A 53 -6.22 5.77 -0.26
N ILE A 54 -4.96 6.19 -0.09
CA ILE A 54 -4.52 7.57 -0.29
C ILE A 54 -4.52 7.92 -1.77
N TRP A 55 -4.01 7.02 -2.62
CA TRP A 55 -4.07 7.21 -4.06
C TRP A 55 -5.50 7.27 -4.57
N LEU A 56 -6.42 6.49 -3.99
CA LEU A 56 -7.85 6.57 -4.33
C LEU A 56 -8.48 7.90 -3.87
N TYR A 57 -8.06 8.49 -2.75
CA TYR A 57 -8.54 9.83 -2.37
C TYR A 57 -8.05 10.91 -3.34
N ILE A 58 -6.83 10.78 -3.87
CA ILE A 58 -6.22 11.81 -4.75
C ILE A 58 -6.66 11.64 -6.21
N TYR A 59 -6.68 10.40 -6.71
CA TYR A 59 -6.86 10.07 -8.13
C TYR A 59 -7.94 9.02 -8.38
N GLY A 60 -8.82 8.75 -7.41
CA GLY A 60 -9.93 7.79 -7.57
C GLY A 60 -11.01 8.27 -8.55
N PRO A 61 -11.97 7.38 -8.85
CA PRO A 61 -13.06 7.69 -9.78
C PRO A 61 -14.00 8.77 -9.23
N ILE A 62 -14.71 9.42 -10.15
CA ILE A 62 -15.78 10.36 -9.81
C ILE A 62 -16.83 9.62 -8.95
N GLY A 63 -17.31 10.27 -7.89
CA GLY A 63 -18.26 9.66 -6.93
C GLY A 63 -17.63 8.79 -5.84
N TRP A 64 -16.30 8.62 -5.83
CA TRP A 64 -15.58 8.14 -4.64
C TRP A 64 -15.57 9.21 -3.53
N PRO A 65 -15.60 8.86 -2.23
CA PRO A 65 -15.74 9.84 -1.14
C PRO A 65 -14.67 10.94 -1.19
N ASP A 66 -15.13 12.16 -1.45
CA ASP A 66 -14.27 13.34 -1.66
C ASP A 66 -13.76 13.94 -0.34
N GLN A 67 -14.40 13.65 0.80
CA GLN A 67 -14.18 14.35 2.07
C GLN A 67 -12.72 14.41 2.55
N LYS A 68 -11.84 13.50 2.09
CA LYS A 68 -10.40 13.51 2.42
C LYS A 68 -9.49 13.80 1.23
N SER A 69 -10.03 13.95 0.02
CA SER A 69 -9.29 14.22 -1.21
C SER A 69 -8.47 15.51 -1.10
N ALA A 70 -9.07 16.60 -0.60
CA ALA A 70 -8.37 17.87 -0.43
C ALA A 70 -7.20 17.77 0.56
N VAL A 71 -7.38 17.05 1.67
CA VAL A 71 -6.36 16.90 2.72
C VAL A 71 -5.16 16.10 2.21
N TYR A 72 -5.41 14.96 1.55
CA TYR A 72 -4.32 14.13 1.01
C TYR A 72 -3.68 14.72 -0.25
N SER A 73 -4.43 15.46 -1.07
CA SER A 73 -3.86 16.23 -2.19
C SER A 73 -2.96 17.36 -1.70
N ARG A 74 -3.33 18.01 -0.57
CA ARG A 74 -2.46 18.97 0.11
C ARG A 74 -1.19 18.29 0.59
N ALA A 75 -1.29 17.16 1.29
CA ALA A 75 -0.12 16.41 1.77
C ALA A 75 0.85 16.04 0.63
N LEU A 76 0.33 15.53 -0.49
CA LEU A 76 1.14 15.26 -1.69
C LEU A 76 1.88 16.50 -2.19
N ARG A 77 1.23 17.67 -2.17
CA ARG A 77 1.84 18.93 -2.57
C ARG A 77 2.92 19.39 -1.59
N GLU A 78 2.66 19.34 -0.28
CA GLU A 78 3.63 19.77 0.74
C GLU A 78 4.88 18.88 0.72
N ILE A 79 4.72 17.56 0.60
CA ILE A 79 5.85 16.61 0.44
C ILE A 79 6.71 16.96 -0.77
N ARG A 80 6.08 17.32 -1.90
CA ARG A 80 6.81 17.72 -3.11
C ARG A 80 7.53 19.05 -2.93
N ASN A 81 6.91 20.01 -2.22
CA ASN A 81 7.51 21.31 -1.96
C ASN A 81 8.73 21.22 -1.03
N SER A 82 8.77 20.22 -0.14
CA SER A 82 9.91 19.96 0.75
C SER A 82 10.97 19.03 0.13
N ASN A 83 10.90 18.74 -1.17
CA ASN A 83 11.76 17.75 -1.85
C ASN A 83 11.72 16.35 -1.20
N GLY A 84 10.62 16.00 -0.53
CA GLY A 84 10.39 14.67 -0.02
C GLY A 84 10.24 13.65 -1.16
N THR A 85 10.70 12.43 -0.90
CA THR A 85 10.65 11.33 -1.88
C THR A 85 9.46 10.44 -1.59
N ILE A 86 8.60 10.20 -2.59
CA ILE A 86 7.47 9.28 -2.47
C ILE A 86 7.81 7.99 -3.19
N TYR A 87 7.73 6.87 -2.49
CA TYR A 87 7.98 5.55 -3.02
C TYR A 87 6.69 4.83 -3.38
N ILE A 88 6.78 3.94 -4.37
CA ILE A 88 5.67 3.09 -4.82
C ILE A 88 6.18 1.71 -5.24
N ASN A 89 5.33 0.69 -5.14
CA ASN A 89 5.60 -0.64 -5.66
C ASN A 89 4.45 -1.17 -6.54
N CYS A 90 4.68 -2.29 -7.20
CA CYS A 90 3.70 -2.90 -8.09
C CYS A 90 2.43 -3.42 -7.38
N MET A 91 2.51 -3.75 -6.09
CA MET A 91 1.35 -4.20 -5.30
C MET A 91 0.36 -3.06 -5.06
N ILE A 92 0.83 -1.86 -4.67
CA ILE A 92 0.00 -0.65 -4.56
C ILE A 92 -0.68 -0.33 -5.89
N ILE A 93 0.06 -0.41 -7.00
CA ILE A 93 -0.51 -0.16 -8.34
C ILE A 93 -1.58 -1.20 -8.69
N SER A 94 -1.33 -2.48 -8.40
CA SER A 94 -2.27 -3.58 -8.65
C SER A 94 -3.56 -3.40 -7.84
N GLU A 95 -3.43 -3.07 -6.55
CA GLU A 95 -4.57 -2.77 -5.69
C GLU A 95 -5.34 -1.55 -6.16
N PHE A 96 -4.67 -0.44 -6.49
CA PHE A 96 -5.29 0.76 -7.02
C PHE A 96 -6.11 0.46 -8.27
N ILE A 97 -5.54 -0.23 -9.27
CA ILE A 97 -6.22 -0.59 -10.52
C ILE A 97 -7.47 -1.43 -10.21
N ASN A 98 -7.35 -2.45 -9.36
CA ASN A 98 -8.46 -3.32 -9.04
C ASN A 98 -9.55 -2.60 -8.24
N ALA A 99 -9.18 -1.80 -7.24
CA ALA A 99 -10.10 -1.04 -6.41
C ALA A 99 -10.86 0.00 -7.24
N PHE A 100 -10.16 0.79 -8.06
CA PHE A 100 -10.76 1.76 -8.98
C PHE A 100 -11.77 1.05 -9.91
N SER A 101 -11.33 -0.02 -10.59
CA SER A 101 -12.20 -0.79 -11.50
C SER A 101 -13.45 -1.34 -10.80
N ARG A 102 -13.32 -1.75 -9.54
CA ARG A 102 -14.43 -2.27 -8.72
C ARG A 102 -15.40 -1.17 -8.29
N ILE A 103 -14.91 0.05 -8.06
CA ILE A 103 -15.77 1.20 -7.76
C ILE A 103 -16.60 1.55 -8.99
N GLU A 104 -15.97 1.67 -10.16
CA GLU A 104 -16.66 1.91 -11.45
C GLU A 104 -17.70 0.82 -11.75
N PHE A 105 -17.34 -0.45 -11.51
CA PHE A 105 -18.28 -1.56 -11.64
C PHE A 105 -19.51 -1.44 -10.72
N LYS A 106 -19.38 -0.84 -9.54
CA LYS A 106 -20.52 -0.62 -8.63
C LYS A 106 -21.41 0.55 -9.06
N GLN A 107 -20.89 1.47 -9.86
CA GLN A 107 -21.62 2.65 -10.33
C GLN A 107 -22.43 2.40 -11.61
N GLN A 108 -21.97 1.47 -12.45
CA GLN A 108 -22.69 1.06 -13.65
C GLN A 108 -23.88 0.13 -13.34
N THR A 109 -24.86 0.06 -14.24
CA THR A 109 -26.09 -0.75 -14.10
C THR A 109 -26.26 -1.83 -15.18
N THR A 110 -25.35 -1.90 -16.15
CA THR A 110 -25.46 -2.75 -17.35
C THR A 110 -24.97 -4.18 -17.13
N HIS A 111 -24.07 -4.41 -16.19
CA HIS A 111 -23.46 -5.71 -15.90
C HIS A 111 -23.66 -6.11 -14.44
N SER A 112 -24.15 -7.33 -14.21
CA SER A 112 -24.32 -7.89 -12.86
C SER A 112 -23.04 -8.56 -12.33
N ARG A 113 -22.09 -8.91 -13.21
CA ARG A 113 -20.84 -9.59 -12.86
C ARG A 113 -19.64 -8.77 -13.30
N TYR A 114 -18.70 -8.59 -12.37
CA TYR A 114 -17.49 -7.79 -12.62
C TYR A 114 -16.66 -8.30 -13.80
N LYS A 115 -16.57 -9.62 -13.97
CA LYS A 115 -15.82 -10.22 -15.08
C LYS A 115 -16.43 -9.86 -16.44
N ASP A 116 -17.75 -9.82 -16.54
CA ASP A 116 -18.45 -9.51 -17.79
C ASP A 116 -18.30 -8.02 -18.12
N PHE A 117 -18.38 -7.14 -17.10
CA PHE A 117 -18.05 -5.73 -17.24
C PHE A 117 -16.61 -5.52 -17.74
N ARG A 118 -15.61 -6.11 -17.07
CA ARG A 118 -14.18 -5.96 -17.42
C ARG A 118 -13.85 -6.42 -18.85
N ASN A 119 -14.60 -7.40 -19.35
CA ASN A 119 -14.44 -7.92 -20.72
C ASN A 119 -15.28 -7.17 -21.76
N SER A 120 -16.09 -6.20 -21.33
CA SER A 120 -16.95 -5.42 -22.22
C SER A 120 -16.19 -4.28 -22.91
N ILE A 121 -16.75 -3.80 -24.03
CA ILE A 121 -16.27 -2.58 -24.70
C ILE A 121 -16.42 -1.36 -23.76
N GLY A 122 -17.43 -1.36 -22.90
CA GLY A 122 -17.69 -0.28 -21.94
C GLY A 122 -16.61 -0.13 -20.87
N PHE A 123 -15.76 -1.14 -20.65
CA PHE A 123 -14.64 -1.04 -19.70
C PHE A 123 -13.42 -0.30 -20.27
N ARG A 124 -13.32 -0.16 -21.60
CA ARG A 124 -12.14 0.47 -22.22
C ARG A 124 -11.92 1.93 -21.75
N PRO A 125 -12.94 2.81 -21.72
CA PRO A 125 -12.77 4.16 -21.17
C PRO A 125 -12.32 4.15 -19.71
N VAL A 126 -12.82 3.22 -18.89
CA VAL A 126 -12.41 3.05 -17.49
C VAL A 126 -10.94 2.66 -17.39
N ALA A 127 -10.49 1.70 -18.21
CA ALA A 127 -9.09 1.30 -18.25
C ALA A 127 -8.17 2.44 -18.71
N GLU A 128 -8.62 3.26 -19.67
CA GLU A 128 -7.88 4.44 -20.14
C GLU A 128 -7.73 5.50 -19.02
N ASP A 129 -8.78 5.75 -18.25
CA ASP A 129 -8.72 6.67 -17.10
C ASP A 129 -7.82 6.15 -15.98
N ILE A 130 -7.96 4.86 -15.61
CA ILE A 130 -7.07 4.21 -14.65
C ILE A 130 -5.60 4.34 -15.11
N ALA A 131 -5.31 4.05 -16.38
CA ALA A 131 -3.95 4.17 -16.92
C ALA A 131 -3.44 5.61 -16.91
N SER A 132 -4.30 6.59 -17.18
CA SER A 132 -3.97 8.02 -17.07
C SER A 132 -3.59 8.41 -15.64
N ASN A 133 -4.36 7.97 -14.65
CA ASN A 133 -4.11 8.24 -13.24
C ASN A 133 -2.85 7.52 -12.72
N VAL A 134 -2.63 6.25 -13.08
CA VAL A 134 -1.37 5.54 -12.78
C VAL A 134 -0.17 6.28 -13.37
N LYS A 135 -0.25 6.79 -14.60
CA LYS A 135 0.83 7.60 -15.18
C LYS A 135 1.08 8.91 -14.40
N LYS A 136 0.07 9.52 -13.79
CA LYS A 136 0.27 10.69 -12.91
C LYS A 136 0.97 10.28 -11.62
N ILE A 137 0.56 9.17 -11.00
CA ILE A 137 1.20 8.62 -9.80
C ILE A 137 2.69 8.37 -10.09
N LEU A 138 3.00 7.60 -11.14
CA LEU A 138 4.37 7.23 -11.50
C LEU A 138 5.30 8.42 -11.77
N ARG A 139 4.78 9.56 -12.25
CA ARG A 139 5.58 10.78 -12.45
C ARG A 139 6.01 11.45 -11.15
N ASN A 140 5.33 11.16 -10.03
CA ASN A 140 5.58 11.78 -8.73
C ASN A 140 6.18 10.79 -7.72
N THR A 141 6.58 9.60 -8.17
CA THR A 141 7.04 8.53 -7.27
C THR A 141 8.31 7.84 -7.80
N LEU A 142 9.12 7.31 -6.89
CA LEU A 142 10.20 6.38 -7.20
C LEU A 142 9.77 4.93 -6.95
N ALA A 143 10.09 4.04 -7.88
CA ALA A 143 9.81 2.62 -7.70
C ALA A 143 10.72 2.02 -6.62
N CYS A 144 10.14 1.27 -5.69
CA CYS A 144 10.83 0.54 -4.62
C CYS A 144 10.42 -0.95 -4.60
N ASP A 145 10.26 -1.57 -5.77
CA ASP A 145 10.04 -3.02 -5.84
C ASP A 145 11.27 -3.73 -5.25
N ASN A 146 11.19 -4.09 -3.97
CA ASN A 146 12.23 -4.83 -3.29
C ASN A 146 12.37 -6.20 -3.96
N ASP A 147 13.61 -6.64 -4.14
CA ASP A 147 13.88 -8.04 -4.41
C ASP A 147 13.21 -8.87 -3.31
N LEU A 148 12.39 -9.86 -3.67
CA LEU A 148 11.75 -10.76 -2.70
C LEU A 148 12.75 -11.36 -1.69
N LYS A 149 14.03 -11.43 -2.09
CA LYS A 149 15.16 -11.88 -1.26
C LYS A 149 15.41 -11.01 -0.03
N VAL A 150 15.03 -9.73 -0.07
CA VAL A 150 15.21 -8.76 1.01
C VAL A 150 14.04 -8.81 1.99
N ILE A 151 12.88 -9.30 1.55
CA ILE A 151 11.67 -9.45 2.39
C ILE A 151 11.76 -10.76 3.18
N ASP A 152 11.66 -10.69 4.51
CA ASP A 152 11.55 -11.87 5.38
C ASP A 152 10.14 -12.48 5.30
N LEU A 153 9.89 -13.18 4.19
CA LEU A 153 8.62 -13.85 3.94
C LEU A 153 8.26 -14.89 5.03
N PRO A 154 9.20 -15.70 5.58
CA PRO A 154 8.92 -16.54 6.74
C PRO A 154 8.36 -15.78 7.95
N GLU A 155 8.93 -14.62 8.29
CA GLU A 155 8.41 -13.79 9.37
C GLU A 155 7.02 -13.23 9.04
N ILE A 156 6.83 -12.66 7.84
CA ILE A 156 5.52 -12.17 7.37
C ILE A 156 4.46 -13.27 7.47
N MET A 157 4.77 -14.49 7.03
CA MET A 157 3.82 -15.61 7.12
C MET A 157 3.47 -15.97 8.56
N SER A 158 4.40 -15.83 9.50
CA SER A 158 4.12 -16.08 10.93
C SER A 158 3.23 -15.01 11.58
N PHE A 159 3.23 -13.77 11.06
CA PHE A 159 2.23 -12.77 11.41
C PHE A 159 0.88 -13.05 10.73
N PHE A 160 0.90 -13.39 9.44
CA PHE A 160 -0.29 -13.69 8.65
C PHE A 160 -1.09 -14.87 9.21
N GLU A 161 -0.43 -15.94 9.65
CA GLU A 161 -1.05 -17.13 10.24
C GLU A 161 -1.89 -16.83 11.50
N GLN A 162 -1.76 -15.64 12.11
CA GLN A 162 -2.60 -15.21 13.23
C GLN A 162 -4.02 -14.80 12.78
N GLY A 163 -4.25 -14.61 11.47
CA GLY A 163 -5.56 -14.29 10.90
C GLY A 163 -6.06 -12.87 11.19
N LYS A 164 -5.16 -11.95 11.56
CA LYS A 164 -5.49 -10.57 11.95
C LYS A 164 -5.14 -9.51 10.91
N TYR A 165 -4.19 -9.82 10.03
CA TYR A 165 -3.57 -8.85 9.12
C TYR A 165 -3.73 -9.32 7.68
N ASP A 166 -3.92 -8.38 6.75
CA ASP A 166 -3.79 -8.68 5.32
C ASP A 166 -2.32 -8.93 4.98
N PHE A 167 -2.07 -9.78 3.96
CA PHE A 167 -0.72 -10.08 3.52
C PHE A 167 0.00 -8.84 2.97
N ASN A 168 -0.69 -8.02 2.17
CA ASN A 168 -0.11 -6.85 1.55
C ASN A 168 0.25 -5.80 2.61
N ASP A 169 -0.60 -5.62 3.62
CA ASP A 169 -0.32 -4.72 4.75
C ASP A 169 0.98 -5.10 5.49
N LEU A 170 1.20 -6.39 5.72
CA LEU A 170 2.43 -6.89 6.34
C LEU A 170 3.65 -6.60 5.46
N VAL A 171 3.52 -6.77 4.14
CA VAL A 171 4.61 -6.47 3.20
C VAL A 171 4.89 -4.96 3.12
N PHE A 172 3.86 -4.11 3.11
CA PHE A 172 4.03 -2.65 3.11
C PHE A 172 4.68 -2.17 4.41
N ALA A 173 4.29 -2.76 5.54
CA ALA A 173 4.92 -2.45 6.81
C ALA A 173 6.40 -2.84 6.84
N GLU A 174 6.75 -3.99 6.27
CA GLU A 174 8.16 -4.38 6.11
C GLU A 174 8.92 -3.36 5.25
N ILE A 175 8.40 -3.02 4.06
CA ILE A 175 9.02 -2.04 3.16
C ILE A 175 9.27 -0.70 3.86
N CYS A 176 8.27 -0.18 4.59
CA CYS A 176 8.40 1.09 5.28
C CYS A 176 9.44 1.04 6.39
N ARG A 177 9.49 -0.06 7.17
CA ARG A 177 10.48 -0.22 8.24
C ARG A 177 11.90 -0.38 7.69
N SER A 178 12.09 -1.18 6.65
CA SER A 178 13.42 -1.39 6.05
C SER A 178 13.96 -0.14 5.37
N GLY A 179 13.07 0.73 4.86
CA GLY A 179 13.43 1.96 4.16
C GLY A 179 13.31 3.24 5.00
N GLU A 180 13.05 3.13 6.31
CA GLU A 180 12.83 4.27 7.22
C GLU A 180 11.80 5.29 6.67
N MET A 181 10.73 4.78 6.04
CA MET A 181 9.74 5.58 5.36
C MET A 181 8.53 5.89 6.26
N VAL A 182 7.97 7.07 6.09
CA VAL A 182 6.69 7.46 6.69
C VAL A 182 5.56 6.87 5.86
N PHE A 183 4.74 6.02 6.47
CA PHE A 183 3.59 5.41 5.82
C PHE A 183 2.39 6.35 5.84
N VAL A 184 1.94 6.77 4.66
CA VAL A 184 0.77 7.65 4.52
C VAL A 184 -0.45 6.78 4.26
N THR A 185 -1.34 6.71 5.24
CA THR A 185 -2.54 5.85 5.18
C THR A 185 -3.74 6.49 5.88
N HIS A 186 -4.94 6.06 5.51
CA HIS A 186 -6.17 6.31 6.26
C HIS A 186 -6.66 5.08 7.02
N ASP A 187 -5.98 3.94 6.92
CA ASP A 187 -6.37 2.69 7.56
C ASP A 187 -5.83 2.60 8.98
N LYS A 188 -6.73 2.32 9.93
CA LYS A 188 -6.41 2.25 11.35
C LYS A 188 -5.57 1.02 11.72
N ASP A 189 -5.65 -0.05 10.93
CA ASP A 189 -5.10 -1.35 11.32
C ASP A 189 -3.56 -1.37 11.25
N PHE A 190 -2.95 -0.48 10.44
CA PHE A 190 -1.49 -0.30 10.34
C PHE A 190 -0.82 0.20 11.62
N SER A 191 -1.58 0.83 12.51
CA SER A 191 -1.03 1.36 13.76
C SER A 191 -0.53 0.27 14.71
N GLU A 192 -0.84 -0.99 14.42
CA GLU A 192 -0.32 -2.16 15.12
C GLU A 192 0.99 -2.74 14.55
N LEU A 193 1.45 -2.24 13.40
CA LEU A 193 2.57 -2.82 12.65
C LEU A 193 3.91 -2.11 12.89
N GLY A 194 3.97 -1.15 13.82
CA GLY A 194 5.19 -0.42 14.19
C GLY A 194 5.79 0.39 13.04
N VAL A 195 4.94 0.90 12.16
CA VAL A 195 5.31 1.85 11.10
C VAL A 195 5.04 3.28 11.56
N GLU A 196 5.94 4.20 11.21
CA GLU A 196 5.65 5.63 11.37
C GLU A 196 4.51 6.01 10.42
N ILE A 197 3.46 6.64 10.93
CA ILE A 197 2.25 6.93 10.18
C ILE A 197 2.05 8.43 10.01
N LEU A 198 1.65 8.85 8.83
CA LEU A 198 1.09 10.17 8.56
C LEU A 198 -0.36 10.03 8.09
N THR A 199 -1.31 10.65 8.81
CA THR A 199 -2.74 10.42 8.56
C THR A 199 -3.63 11.62 8.85
N ALA A 200 -4.80 11.62 8.23
CA ALA A 200 -5.94 12.48 8.58
C ALA A 200 -7.07 11.70 9.27
N ASN A 201 -6.83 10.44 9.66
CA ASN A 201 -7.81 9.62 10.36
C ASN A 201 -7.80 9.95 11.86
N GLU A 202 -8.83 10.63 12.33
CA GLU A 202 -8.96 11.02 13.74
C GLU A 202 -8.96 9.82 14.70
N LYS A 203 -9.41 8.64 14.28
CA LYS A 203 -9.39 7.43 15.13
C LYS A 203 -7.97 6.95 15.40
N LEU A 204 -7.04 7.17 14.47
CA LEU A 204 -5.62 6.88 14.66
C LEU A 204 -4.96 7.91 15.58
N LEU A 205 -5.39 9.17 15.49
CA LEU A 205 -4.80 10.28 16.24
C LEU A 205 -5.27 10.34 17.71
N ARG A 206 -6.46 9.80 18.02
CA ARG A 206 -7.07 9.82 19.35
C ARG A 206 -6.83 8.55 20.17
N ARG A 207 -5.76 7.81 19.90
CA ARG A 207 -5.42 6.56 20.61
C ARG A 207 -5.47 6.72 22.13
#